data_AF-A0A963LBH2-F1
#
_entry.id   AF-A0A963LBH2-F1
#
_cell.length_a   1.000
_cell.length_b   1.000
_cell.length_c   1.000
_cell.angle_alpha   90.00
_cell.angle_beta   90.00
_cell.angle_gamma   90.00
#
_symmetry.space_group_name_H-M   'P 1'
#
loop_
_entity.id
_entity.type
_entity.pdbx_description
1 polymer ?
#
loop_
_entity_poly.entity_id
_entity_poly.type
_entity_poly.pdbx_seq_one_letter_code
_entity_poly.pdbx_strand_id
1 'polypeptide(L)'
;RFLDDAIEVDVDCIGDGDEVMIGGIMEHVEQAGVHSGDSACSLPPYTLPAQLQDELRRQTTLMARALEVCGLMNVQFAIQGDVEAPGAEISVYVLEVNPRASRTVPFVSKATGQPLAKIAARCMAGTRLRAQRGRDGLAPREVIPPYFSVKEAVFPFNKFPGVDPILGPEMRSTGEVMGSGRSFGEAMHKSQLGAGSRLPGTGNVCITVRDGDKARAVELARELHTLGFQIVATRGTAAAITAGDIPVRAVNKVKDGRPHIVDMLKGGDIQLVFTTVDETRTAIADSRHIRQAALAQRVTYYTSMAGCEAAVEGMKHQADLVVTPLQTLHAELN
;
A
#
# COMPACT_ATOMS: atom_id res chain seq x y z
N ARG A 1 8.10 21.09 -1.99
CA ARG A 1 8.92 20.47 -0.91
C ARG A 1 8.49 19.01 -0.83
N PHE A 2 9.43 18.08 -0.77
CA PHE A 2 9.12 16.66 -0.57
C PHE A 2 8.67 16.42 0.87
N LEU A 3 7.66 15.57 1.07
CA LEU A 3 7.11 15.18 2.37
C LEU A 3 7.63 13.79 2.70
N ASP A 4 8.72 13.71 3.45
CA ASP A 4 9.36 12.44 3.82
C ASP A 4 8.49 11.70 4.84
N ASP A 5 8.34 10.39 4.67
CA ASP A 5 7.51 9.50 5.50
C ASP A 5 6.05 9.97 5.70
N ALA A 6 5.45 10.62 4.71
CA ALA A 6 4.04 10.97 4.73
C ALA A 6 3.14 9.84 4.19
N ILE A 7 1.96 9.65 4.79
CA ILE A 7 0.95 8.70 4.29
C ILE A 7 0.24 9.32 3.10
N GLU A 8 0.17 8.61 1.97
CA GLU A 8 -0.60 9.05 0.80
C GLU A 8 -2.03 8.49 0.86
N VAL A 9 -3.00 9.31 0.47
CA VAL A 9 -4.42 8.94 0.50
C VAL A 9 -5.12 9.37 -0.79
N ASP A 10 -5.85 8.45 -1.40
CA ASP A 10 -6.77 8.74 -2.51
C ASP A 10 -8.21 8.83 -1.98
N VAL A 11 -8.95 9.84 -2.43
CA VAL A 11 -10.40 9.94 -2.19
C VAL A 11 -11.12 10.08 -3.53
N ASP A 12 -11.91 9.07 -3.89
CA ASP A 12 -12.80 9.15 -5.04
C ASP A 12 -14.18 9.67 -4.59
N CYS A 13 -14.75 10.62 -5.33
CA CYS A 13 -16.08 11.17 -5.06
C CYS A 13 -16.88 11.45 -6.35
N ILE A 14 -18.18 11.65 -6.18
CA ILE A 14 -19.11 12.02 -7.27
C ILE A 14 -19.83 13.31 -6.90
N GLY A 15 -19.80 14.30 -7.78
CA GLY A 15 -20.66 15.49 -7.70
C GLY A 15 -21.81 15.41 -8.71
N ASP A 16 -22.95 16.02 -8.41
CA ASP A 16 -24.06 16.21 -9.36
C ASP A 16 -24.41 17.69 -9.61
N GLY A 17 -23.51 18.60 -9.21
CA GLY A 17 -23.69 20.05 -9.24
C GLY A 17 -24.37 20.63 -7.99
N ASP A 18 -24.86 19.80 -7.06
CA ASP A 18 -25.55 20.21 -5.82
C ASP A 18 -24.98 19.43 -4.63
N GLU A 19 -25.06 18.11 -4.71
CA GLU A 19 -24.61 17.15 -3.70
C GLU A 19 -23.28 16.51 -4.12
N VAL A 20 -22.48 16.14 -3.12
CA VAL A 20 -21.22 15.40 -3.31
C VAL A 20 -21.29 14.14 -2.47
N MET A 21 -21.03 13.00 -3.11
CA MET A 21 -20.97 11.69 -2.47
C MET A 21 -19.52 11.20 -2.46
N ILE A 22 -19.01 10.83 -1.28
CA ILE A 22 -17.74 10.12 -1.18
C ILE A 22 -17.94 8.69 -1.67
N GLY A 23 -17.12 8.30 -2.65
CA GLY A 23 -17.10 6.95 -3.21
C GLY A 23 -16.25 6.01 -2.34
N GLY A 24 -15.08 6.47 -1.90
CA GLY A 24 -14.21 5.72 -1.00
C GLY A 24 -12.93 6.48 -0.66
N ILE A 25 -12.42 6.24 0.55
CA ILE A 25 -11.12 6.74 1.03
C ILE A 25 -10.16 5.56 1.05
N MET A 26 -9.01 5.70 0.39
CA MET A 26 -8.01 4.67 0.23
C MET A 26 -6.69 5.14 0.80
N GLU A 27 -6.22 4.47 1.84
CA GLU A 27 -4.91 4.72 2.43
C GLU A 27 -3.87 3.89 1.69
N HIS A 28 -2.79 4.51 1.23
CA HIS A 28 -1.69 3.77 0.59
C HIS A 28 -0.84 3.06 1.63
N VAL A 29 -0.27 1.92 1.24
CA VAL A 29 0.73 1.21 2.04
C VAL A 29 2.07 1.92 1.90
N GLU A 30 2.51 2.18 0.67
CA GLU A 30 3.70 2.99 0.42
C GLU A 30 3.47 4.47 0.79
N GLN A 31 4.54 5.11 1.26
CA GLN A 31 4.55 6.53 1.57
C GLN A 31 4.49 7.41 0.31
N ALA A 32 4.06 8.65 0.50
CA ALA A 32 4.09 9.68 -0.52
C ALA A 32 5.50 9.80 -1.13
N GLY A 33 5.57 9.79 -2.46
CA GLY A 33 6.84 9.70 -3.21
C GLY A 33 6.97 8.41 -4.01
N VAL A 34 6.25 7.35 -3.62
CA VAL A 34 5.89 6.26 -4.54
C VAL A 34 4.60 6.66 -5.24
N HIS A 35 4.60 6.57 -6.56
CA HIS A 35 3.44 6.96 -7.36
C HIS A 35 2.20 6.12 -7.00
N SER A 36 1.06 6.76 -6.75
CA SER A 36 -0.24 6.14 -6.40
C SER A 36 -0.65 4.90 -7.22
N GLY A 37 -0.30 4.89 -8.50
CA GLY A 37 -0.53 3.75 -9.40
C GLY A 37 0.25 2.48 -9.03
N ASP A 38 1.46 2.64 -8.49
CA ASP A 38 2.37 1.56 -8.09
C ASP A 38 2.23 1.20 -6.60
N SER A 39 1.64 2.07 -5.77
CA SER A 39 1.39 1.79 -4.36
C SER A 39 0.28 0.75 -4.19
N ALA A 40 0.43 -0.14 -3.21
CA ALA A 40 -0.71 -0.86 -2.65
C ALA A 40 -1.60 0.13 -1.87
N CYS A 41 -2.89 -0.14 -1.77
CA CYS A 41 -3.79 0.69 -0.96
C CYS A 41 -4.93 -0.12 -0.33
N SER A 42 -5.43 0.36 0.79
CA SER A 42 -6.49 -0.27 1.58
C SER A 42 -7.77 0.56 1.58
N LEU A 43 -8.90 -0.12 1.40
CA LEU A 43 -10.24 0.39 1.65
C LEU A 43 -10.97 -0.58 2.59
N PRO A 44 -11.41 -0.14 3.79
CA PRO A 44 -11.17 1.18 4.37
C PRO A 44 -9.69 1.44 4.73
N PRO A 45 -9.32 2.68 5.10
CA PRO A 45 -8.02 2.98 5.72
C PRO A 45 -7.73 2.05 6.90
N TYR A 46 -6.46 1.65 7.07
CA TYR A 46 -6.03 0.66 8.07
C TYR A 46 -5.33 1.28 9.28
N THR A 47 -4.76 2.49 9.16
CA THR A 47 -4.18 3.25 10.28
C THR A 47 -4.92 4.57 10.55
N LEU A 48 -5.53 5.19 9.54
CA LEU A 48 -6.06 6.55 9.67
C LEU A 48 -7.23 6.66 10.69
N PRO A 49 -7.12 7.53 11.71
CA PRO A 49 -8.21 7.78 12.65
C PRO A 49 -9.47 8.36 11.98
N ALA A 50 -10.64 8.05 12.53
CA ALA A 50 -11.92 8.49 11.97
C ALA A 50 -12.02 10.02 11.79
N GLN A 51 -11.51 10.81 12.76
CA GLN A 51 -11.50 12.27 12.69
C GLN A 51 -10.70 12.80 11.49
N LEU A 52 -9.59 12.13 11.18
CA LEU A 52 -8.75 12.49 10.03
C LEU A 52 -9.45 12.12 8.73
N GLN A 53 -10.12 10.98 8.68
CA GLN A 53 -10.96 10.62 7.54
C GLN A 53 -12.10 11.64 7.33
N ASP A 54 -12.73 12.12 8.40
CA ASP A 54 -13.77 13.17 8.31
C ASP A 54 -13.23 14.49 7.76
N GLU A 55 -12.00 14.86 8.12
CA GLU A 55 -11.33 16.03 7.55
C GLU A 55 -11.07 15.84 6.05
N LEU A 56 -10.64 14.65 5.61
CA LEU A 56 -10.49 14.32 4.19
C LEU A 56 -11.83 14.40 3.43
N ARG A 57 -12.93 13.90 4.02
CA ARG A 57 -14.29 14.03 3.45
C ARG A 57 -14.68 15.49 3.29
N ARG A 58 -14.43 16.31 4.32
CA ARG A 58 -14.74 17.74 4.34
C ARG A 58 -13.97 18.48 3.25
N GLN A 59 -12.65 18.31 3.18
CA GLN A 59 -11.79 18.95 2.17
C GLN A 59 -12.19 18.51 0.75
N THR A 60 -12.40 17.21 0.53
CA THR A 60 -12.85 16.67 -0.76
C THR A 60 -14.17 17.28 -1.21
N THR A 61 -15.15 17.39 -0.30
CA THR A 61 -16.46 18.00 -0.58
C THR A 61 -16.35 19.48 -0.93
N LEU A 62 -15.50 20.22 -0.20
CA LEU A 62 -15.26 21.64 -0.49
C LEU A 62 -14.61 21.83 -1.86
N MET A 63 -13.61 21.02 -2.21
CA MET A 63 -12.96 21.07 -3.53
C MET A 63 -13.93 20.70 -4.65
N ALA A 64 -14.74 19.65 -4.48
CA ALA A 64 -15.74 19.24 -5.46
C ALA A 64 -16.73 20.37 -5.77
N ARG A 65 -17.20 21.07 -4.74
CA ARG A 65 -18.10 22.23 -4.88
C ARG A 65 -17.43 23.42 -5.54
N ALA A 66 -16.21 23.76 -5.11
CA ALA A 66 -15.46 24.89 -5.66
C ALA A 66 -15.09 24.69 -7.14
N LEU A 67 -14.89 23.45 -7.56
CA LEU A 67 -14.58 23.07 -8.95
C LEU A 67 -15.82 22.73 -9.78
N GLU A 68 -17.03 22.92 -9.23
CA GLU A 68 -18.30 22.67 -9.91
C GLU A 68 -18.41 21.26 -10.52
N VAL A 69 -17.91 20.25 -9.78
CA VAL A 69 -17.84 18.88 -10.28
C VAL A 69 -19.24 18.32 -10.56
N CYS A 70 -19.44 17.84 -11.79
CA CYS A 70 -20.56 17.01 -12.19
C CYS A 70 -20.01 15.73 -12.83
N GLY A 71 -20.13 14.60 -12.14
CA GLY A 71 -19.46 13.34 -12.47
C GLY A 71 -18.42 12.95 -11.42
N LEU A 72 -17.40 12.21 -11.82
CA LEU A 72 -16.34 11.73 -10.93
C LEU A 72 -15.26 12.79 -10.70
N MET A 73 -14.71 12.80 -9.49
CA MET A 73 -13.47 13.47 -9.13
C MET A 73 -12.66 12.58 -8.20
N ASN A 74 -11.34 12.71 -8.26
CA ASN A 74 -10.40 12.09 -7.35
C ASN A 74 -9.53 13.18 -6.71
N VAL A 75 -9.20 13.02 -5.43
CA VAL A 75 -8.27 13.90 -4.71
C VAL A 75 -7.19 13.06 -4.08
N GLN A 76 -5.94 13.48 -4.23
CA GLN A 76 -4.78 12.87 -3.58
C GLN A 76 -4.29 13.79 -2.45
N PHE A 77 -4.10 13.22 -1.28
CA PHE A 77 -3.58 13.88 -0.09
C PHE A 77 -2.28 13.23 0.36
N ALA A 78 -1.44 14.02 1.04
CA ALA A 78 -0.33 13.51 1.84
C ALA A 78 -0.53 13.96 3.29
N ILE A 79 -0.35 13.05 4.23
CA ILE A 79 -0.55 13.26 5.66
C ILE A 79 0.80 13.13 6.34
N GLN A 80 1.28 14.22 6.92
CA GLN A 80 2.53 14.26 7.68
C GLN A 80 2.25 14.23 9.18
N GLY A 81 2.98 13.38 9.90
CA GLY A 81 2.86 13.21 11.35
C GLY A 81 2.58 11.76 11.70
N ASP A 82 2.79 11.42 12.97
CA ASP A 82 2.46 10.09 13.49
C ASP A 82 0.95 10.03 13.76
N VAL A 83 0.20 9.37 12.87
CA VAL A 83 -1.27 9.30 12.95
C VAL A 83 -1.77 8.35 14.05
N GLU A 84 -0.89 7.51 14.60
CA GLU A 84 -1.22 6.54 15.65
C GLU A 84 -0.85 7.08 17.05
N ALA A 85 0.10 8.02 17.14
CA ALA A 85 0.48 8.66 18.39
C ALA A 85 -0.58 9.67 18.90
N PRO A 86 -1.11 9.48 20.12
CA PRO A 86 -2.06 10.43 20.71
C PRO A 86 -1.48 11.84 20.84
N GLY A 87 -2.17 12.83 20.30
CA GLY A 87 -1.78 14.24 20.40
C GLY A 87 -0.65 14.67 19.47
N ALA A 88 -0.23 13.81 18.53
CA ALA A 88 0.72 14.20 17.49
C ALA A 88 0.16 15.34 16.62
N GLU A 89 1.05 16.23 16.19
CA GLU A 89 0.71 17.25 15.22
C GLU A 89 0.61 16.62 13.83
N ILE A 90 -0.59 16.64 13.26
CA ILE A 90 -0.89 16.06 11.95
C ILE A 90 -1.19 17.20 10.96
N SER A 91 -0.51 17.17 9.82
CA SER A 91 -0.74 18.10 8.71
C SER A 91 -1.25 17.35 7.48
N VAL A 92 -2.39 17.80 6.95
CA VAL A 92 -2.97 17.28 5.70
C VAL A 92 -2.61 18.23 4.56
N TYR A 93 -1.92 17.72 3.56
CA TYR A 93 -1.55 18.42 2.34
C TYR A 93 -2.35 17.89 1.16
N VAL A 94 -2.87 18.78 0.32
CA VAL A 94 -3.45 18.39 -0.97
C VAL A 94 -2.30 18.27 -1.99
N LEU A 95 -2.17 17.10 -2.62
CA LEU A 95 -1.19 16.87 -3.68
C LEU A 95 -1.73 17.34 -5.04
N GLU A 96 -2.86 16.77 -5.45
CA GLU A 96 -3.55 17.13 -6.69
C GLU A 96 -5.04 16.78 -6.64
N VAL A 97 -5.81 17.41 -7.54
CA VAL A 97 -7.23 17.13 -7.76
C VAL A 97 -7.43 16.77 -9.24
N ASN A 98 -8.06 15.63 -9.47
CA ASN A 98 -8.37 15.10 -10.79
C ASN A 98 -9.89 15.14 -11.00
N PRO A 99 -10.47 16.17 -11.66
CA PRO A 99 -11.92 16.29 -11.91
C PRO A 99 -12.39 15.37 -13.04
N ARG A 100 -12.10 14.08 -12.90
CA ARG A 100 -12.42 12.99 -13.84
C ARG A 100 -12.42 11.66 -13.10
N ALA A 101 -12.77 10.60 -13.81
CA ALA A 101 -12.53 9.24 -13.33
C ALA A 101 -11.03 8.98 -13.11
N SER A 102 -10.69 8.45 -11.94
CA SER A 102 -9.38 7.89 -11.60
C SER A 102 -9.31 6.41 -11.94
N ARG A 103 -8.09 5.86 -11.91
CA ARG A 103 -7.86 4.42 -12.11
C ARG A 103 -8.41 3.56 -10.97
N THR A 104 -8.65 4.14 -9.78
CA THR A 104 -9.13 3.46 -8.57
C THR A 104 -10.65 3.24 -8.57
N VAL A 105 -11.42 3.94 -9.40
CA VAL A 105 -12.89 3.82 -9.48
C VAL A 105 -13.38 2.37 -9.60
N PRO A 106 -12.80 1.48 -10.43
CA PRO A 106 -13.20 0.07 -10.48
C PRO A 106 -12.95 -0.66 -9.17
N PHE A 107 -11.79 -0.47 -8.54
CA PHE A 107 -11.46 -1.05 -7.23
C PHE A 107 -12.44 -0.59 -6.15
N VAL A 108 -12.68 0.72 -6.03
CA VAL A 108 -13.65 1.27 -5.06
C VAL A 108 -15.05 0.74 -5.33
N SER A 109 -15.46 0.64 -6.61
CA SER A 109 -16.78 0.11 -6.96
C SER A 109 -16.95 -1.37 -6.57
N LYS A 110 -15.86 -2.15 -6.59
CA LYS A 110 -15.85 -3.55 -6.16
C LYS A 110 -15.81 -3.69 -4.64
N ALA A 111 -15.05 -2.85 -3.94
CA ALA A 111 -14.99 -2.88 -2.49
C ALA A 111 -16.33 -2.47 -1.85
N THR A 112 -16.96 -1.41 -2.38
CA THR A 112 -18.17 -0.78 -1.82
C THR A 112 -19.49 -1.28 -2.42
N GLY A 113 -19.43 -2.12 -3.45
CA GLY A 113 -20.59 -2.56 -4.20
C GLY A 113 -21.36 -1.45 -4.96
N GLN A 114 -20.90 -0.20 -4.90
CA GLN A 114 -21.49 0.94 -5.59
C GLN A 114 -20.91 1.05 -7.00
N PRO A 115 -21.71 1.02 -8.09
CA PRO A 115 -21.19 1.17 -9.44
C PRO A 115 -20.90 2.66 -9.75
N LEU A 116 -19.83 3.21 -9.18
CA LEU A 116 -19.52 4.65 -9.18
C LEU A 116 -19.54 5.27 -10.58
N ALA A 117 -18.95 4.59 -11.57
CA ALA A 117 -18.97 5.07 -12.96
C ALA A 117 -20.40 5.19 -13.53
N LYS A 118 -21.31 4.27 -13.19
CA LYS A 118 -22.72 4.34 -13.62
C LYS A 118 -23.47 5.47 -12.91
N ILE A 119 -23.20 5.65 -11.61
CA ILE A 119 -23.81 6.72 -10.81
C ILE A 119 -23.40 8.08 -11.38
N ALA A 120 -22.10 8.28 -11.59
CA ALA A 120 -21.55 9.52 -12.14
C ALA A 120 -22.01 9.79 -13.58
N ALA A 121 -22.08 8.77 -14.44
CA ALA A 121 -22.61 8.92 -15.80
C ALA A 121 -24.07 9.43 -15.81
N ARG A 122 -24.89 8.96 -14.88
CA ARG A 122 -26.27 9.44 -14.71
C ARG A 122 -26.33 10.87 -14.18
N CYS A 123 -25.43 11.26 -13.26
CA CYS A 123 -25.27 12.65 -12.83
C CYS A 123 -24.94 13.57 -14.01
N MET A 124 -23.95 13.19 -14.83
CA MET A 124 -23.57 13.93 -16.04
C MET A 124 -24.72 14.03 -17.06
N ALA A 125 -25.62 13.05 -17.11
CA ALA A 125 -26.82 13.07 -17.93
C ALA A 125 -28.02 13.82 -17.31
N GLY A 126 -27.83 14.47 -16.15
CA GLY A 126 -28.84 15.30 -15.48
C GLY A 126 -29.65 14.60 -14.38
N THR A 127 -29.36 13.34 -14.05
CA THR A 127 -30.03 12.63 -12.95
C THR A 127 -29.26 12.82 -11.64
N ARG A 128 -29.81 13.66 -10.74
CA ARG A 128 -29.24 13.95 -9.41
C ARG A 128 -29.06 12.68 -8.55
N LEU A 129 -28.07 12.69 -7.65
CA LEU A 129 -27.75 11.58 -6.75
C LEU A 129 -28.99 11.09 -5.98
N ARG A 130 -29.72 12.02 -5.35
CA ARG A 130 -30.97 11.71 -4.61
C ARG A 130 -32.09 11.07 -5.44
N ALA A 131 -32.08 11.24 -6.77
CA ALA A 131 -33.06 10.65 -7.67
C ALA A 131 -32.65 9.25 -8.15
N GLN A 132 -31.38 8.88 -8.01
CA GLN A 132 -30.90 7.54 -8.32
C GLN A 132 -31.23 6.55 -7.20
N ARG A 133 -31.20 5.26 -7.52
CA ARG A 133 -31.46 4.17 -6.56
C ARG A 133 -30.35 3.13 -6.64
N GLY A 134 -29.78 2.82 -5.48
CA GLY A 134 -28.81 1.75 -5.26
C GLY A 134 -29.49 0.38 -5.17
N ARG A 135 -28.69 -0.64 -4.81
CA ARG A 135 -29.17 -2.02 -4.66
C ARG A 135 -30.21 -2.17 -3.54
N ASP A 136 -30.02 -1.41 -2.47
CA ASP A 136 -30.88 -1.35 -1.28
C ASP A 136 -32.13 -0.47 -1.48
N GLY A 137 -32.32 0.09 -2.70
CA GLY A 137 -33.44 0.99 -2.98
C GLY A 137 -33.28 2.39 -2.39
N LEU A 138 -32.12 2.72 -1.80
CA LEU A 138 -31.82 4.06 -1.28
C LEU A 138 -31.04 4.90 -2.30
N ALA A 139 -30.94 6.20 -2.06
CA ALA A 139 -30.03 7.04 -2.83
C ALA A 139 -28.57 6.60 -2.60
N PRO A 140 -27.69 6.70 -3.62
CA PRO A 140 -26.26 6.50 -3.43
C PRO A 140 -25.71 7.36 -2.29
N ARG A 141 -24.92 6.73 -1.43
CA ARG A 141 -24.26 7.32 -0.26
C ARG A 141 -22.89 6.68 -0.08
N GLU A 142 -22.05 7.28 0.76
CA GLU A 142 -20.79 6.64 1.17
C GLU A 142 -21.10 5.29 1.83
N VAL A 143 -20.37 4.25 1.41
CA VAL A 143 -20.44 2.91 1.98
C VAL A 143 -19.08 2.58 2.58
N ILE A 144 -19.05 2.24 3.86
CA ILE A 144 -17.86 1.76 4.56
C ILE A 144 -18.05 0.24 4.75
N PRO A 145 -17.36 -0.61 3.98
CA PRO A 145 -17.52 -2.06 4.10
C PRO A 145 -17.06 -2.61 5.46
N PRO A 146 -17.72 -3.66 6.01
CA PRO A 146 -17.30 -4.33 7.24
C PRO A 146 -16.16 -5.34 7.00
N TYR A 147 -15.38 -5.15 5.95
CA TYR A 147 -14.27 -5.98 5.51
C TYR A 147 -13.22 -5.10 4.83
N PHE A 148 -11.98 -5.58 4.79
CA PHE A 148 -10.88 -4.92 4.11
C PHE A 148 -10.78 -5.37 2.66
N SER A 149 -10.47 -4.42 1.79
CA SER A 149 -10.10 -4.64 0.40
C SER A 149 -8.75 -3.96 0.15
N VAL A 150 -7.76 -4.72 -0.27
CA VAL A 150 -6.41 -4.21 -0.56
C VAL A 150 -6.14 -4.37 -2.06
N LYS A 151 -5.83 -3.25 -2.72
CA LYS A 151 -5.30 -3.23 -4.09
C LYS A 151 -3.80 -3.43 -4.03
N GLU A 152 -3.24 -4.27 -4.90
CA GLU A 152 -1.80 -4.39 -5.11
C GLU A 152 -1.46 -4.27 -6.61
N ALA A 153 -0.34 -3.65 -6.93
CA ALA A 153 0.16 -3.42 -8.28
C ALA A 153 0.95 -4.61 -8.83
N VAL A 154 0.87 -4.81 -10.15
CA VAL A 154 1.60 -5.86 -10.89
C VAL A 154 2.63 -5.23 -11.82
N PHE A 155 3.89 -5.60 -11.61
CA PHE A 155 5.03 -4.95 -12.25
C PHE A 155 5.63 -5.77 -13.41
N PRO A 156 6.07 -5.11 -14.50
CA PRO A 156 6.68 -5.78 -15.65
C PRO A 156 8.20 -5.97 -15.51
N PHE A 157 8.78 -5.77 -14.31
CA PHE A 157 10.24 -5.78 -14.14
C PHE A 157 10.92 -7.06 -14.64
N ASN A 158 10.25 -8.22 -14.51
CA ASN A 158 10.75 -9.49 -15.03
C ASN A 158 10.88 -9.53 -16.57
N LYS A 159 10.20 -8.66 -17.30
CA LYS A 159 10.32 -8.50 -18.75
C LYS A 159 11.53 -7.65 -19.15
N PHE A 160 12.09 -6.89 -18.22
CA PHE A 160 13.18 -5.96 -18.47
C PHE A 160 14.33 -6.13 -17.45
N PRO A 161 15.12 -7.24 -17.51
CA PRO A 161 16.16 -7.54 -16.51
C PRO A 161 17.24 -6.46 -16.37
N GLY A 162 17.43 -5.62 -17.39
CA GLY A 162 18.37 -4.49 -17.36
C GLY A 162 17.87 -3.29 -16.55
N VAL A 163 16.61 -3.24 -16.15
CA VAL A 163 16.02 -2.16 -15.36
C VAL A 163 16.28 -2.41 -13.87
N ASP A 164 16.36 -1.34 -13.09
CA ASP A 164 16.38 -1.42 -11.63
C ASP A 164 14.94 -1.50 -11.11
N PRO A 165 14.55 -2.61 -10.44
CA PRO A 165 13.16 -2.83 -10.09
C PRO A 165 12.85 -2.19 -8.73
N ILE A 166 12.93 -0.86 -8.71
CA ILE A 166 12.64 0.02 -7.56
C ILE A 166 11.40 0.87 -7.88
N LEU A 167 10.64 1.20 -6.82
CA LEU A 167 9.52 2.12 -6.87
C LEU A 167 10.00 3.58 -6.82
N GLY A 168 9.15 4.50 -7.26
CA GLY A 168 9.45 5.93 -7.25
C GLY A 168 8.26 6.76 -7.72
N PRO A 169 8.47 8.05 -8.05
CA PRO A 169 7.39 8.99 -8.35
C PRO A 169 6.78 8.81 -9.76
N GLU A 170 7.34 7.91 -10.58
CA GLU A 170 6.81 7.56 -11.89
C GLU A 170 6.19 6.17 -11.84
N MET A 171 4.96 6.04 -12.35
CA MET A 171 4.24 4.76 -12.45
C MET A 171 4.92 3.80 -13.44
N ARG A 172 5.11 2.54 -13.02
CA ARG A 172 5.69 1.46 -13.86
C ARG A 172 4.85 0.20 -13.90
N SER A 173 3.87 0.07 -13.01
CA SER A 173 2.94 -1.07 -13.00
C SER A 173 2.08 -1.12 -14.26
N THR A 174 1.63 -2.32 -14.59
CA THR A 174 0.84 -2.61 -15.81
C THR A 174 -0.56 -3.14 -15.52
N GLY A 175 -0.79 -3.55 -14.29
CA GLY A 175 -2.07 -4.08 -13.82
C GLY A 175 -2.13 -4.05 -12.31
N GLU A 176 -3.24 -4.55 -11.78
CA GLU A 176 -3.53 -4.58 -10.35
C GLU A 176 -4.34 -5.82 -10.01
N VAL A 177 -4.30 -6.19 -8.74
CA VAL A 177 -5.13 -7.24 -8.14
C VAL A 177 -5.81 -6.71 -6.88
N MET A 178 -6.84 -7.42 -6.42
CA MET A 178 -7.58 -7.07 -5.21
C MET A 178 -7.63 -8.29 -4.28
N GLY A 179 -7.15 -8.13 -3.05
CA GLY A 179 -7.38 -9.06 -1.95
C GLY A 179 -8.49 -8.54 -1.04
N SER A 180 -9.41 -9.40 -0.62
CA SER A 180 -10.46 -9.05 0.36
C SER A 180 -10.42 -9.97 1.56
N GLY A 181 -10.58 -9.42 2.77
CA GLY A 181 -10.44 -10.16 4.03
C GLY A 181 -11.18 -9.50 5.20
N ARG A 182 -11.32 -10.25 6.29
CA ARG A 182 -11.92 -9.78 7.56
C ARG A 182 -10.96 -8.89 8.36
N SER A 183 -9.67 -9.01 8.11
CA SER A 183 -8.64 -8.10 8.62
C SER A 183 -7.81 -7.53 7.47
N PHE A 184 -7.10 -6.43 7.75
CA PHE A 184 -6.14 -5.86 6.82
C PHE A 184 -5.08 -6.89 6.42
N GLY A 185 -4.50 -7.62 7.38
CA GLY A 185 -3.50 -8.65 7.09
C GLY A 185 -3.99 -9.75 6.15
N GLU A 186 -5.26 -10.18 6.26
CA GLU A 186 -5.81 -11.25 5.41
C GLU A 186 -5.99 -10.71 3.98
N ALA A 187 -6.53 -9.49 3.86
CA ALA A 187 -6.69 -8.81 2.57
C ALA A 187 -5.31 -8.54 1.92
N MET A 188 -4.33 -8.10 2.70
CA MET A 188 -2.96 -7.85 2.27
C MET A 188 -2.27 -9.15 1.81
N HIS A 189 -2.35 -10.23 2.57
CA HIS A 189 -1.80 -11.52 2.16
C HIS A 189 -2.40 -12.00 0.83
N LYS A 190 -3.71 -11.88 0.66
CA LYS A 190 -4.39 -12.23 -0.60
C LYS A 190 -3.98 -11.34 -1.76
N SER A 191 -3.79 -10.04 -1.53
CA SER A 191 -3.33 -9.12 -2.58
C SER A 191 -1.92 -9.51 -3.05
N GLN A 192 -1.02 -9.85 -2.13
CA GLN A 192 0.33 -10.34 -2.46
C GLN A 192 0.28 -11.62 -3.29
N LEU A 193 -0.50 -12.62 -2.85
CA LEU A 193 -0.69 -13.87 -3.59
C LEU A 193 -1.25 -13.62 -5.00
N GLY A 194 -2.21 -12.72 -5.13
CA GLY A 194 -2.80 -12.31 -6.40
C GLY A 194 -1.78 -11.66 -7.34
N ALA A 195 -0.90 -10.80 -6.80
CA ALA A 195 0.12 -10.09 -7.56
C ALA A 195 1.28 -11.00 -8.01
N GLY A 196 1.31 -12.25 -7.52
CA GLY A 196 2.40 -13.20 -7.74
C GLY A 196 3.55 -13.07 -6.74
N SER A 197 3.43 -12.19 -5.75
CA SER A 197 4.35 -12.05 -4.63
C SER A 197 4.07 -13.12 -3.59
N ARG A 198 4.88 -14.18 -3.57
CA ARG A 198 4.71 -15.27 -2.60
C ARG A 198 5.49 -14.96 -1.33
N LEU A 199 4.78 -14.48 -0.31
CA LEU A 199 5.33 -14.38 1.03
C LEU A 199 5.70 -15.78 1.55
N PRO A 200 6.95 -16.02 2.00
CA PRO A 200 7.35 -17.31 2.53
C PRO A 200 6.69 -17.57 3.89
N GLY A 201 6.53 -18.84 4.27
CA GLY A 201 6.08 -19.21 5.63
C GLY A 201 7.23 -19.53 6.61
N THR A 202 8.43 -19.77 6.09
CA THR A 202 9.63 -20.10 6.88
C THR A 202 10.90 -19.70 6.10
N GLY A 203 12.04 -19.61 6.79
CA GLY A 203 13.36 -19.44 6.16
C GLY A 203 14.08 -18.21 6.68
N ASN A 204 14.96 -17.65 5.84
CA ASN A 204 15.75 -16.48 6.21
C ASN A 204 15.20 -15.21 5.55
N VAL A 205 15.05 -14.15 6.34
CA VAL A 205 14.70 -12.81 5.85
C VAL A 205 15.93 -11.92 5.89
N CYS A 206 16.26 -11.31 4.76
CA CYS A 206 17.35 -10.34 4.66
C CYS A 206 16.83 -8.92 4.88
N ILE A 207 17.31 -8.23 5.91
CA ILE A 207 16.94 -6.85 6.25
C ILE A 207 18.13 -5.91 6.02
N THR A 208 17.95 -4.93 5.14
CA THR A 208 18.95 -3.91 4.83
C THR A 208 18.28 -2.56 4.63
N VAL A 209 18.33 -1.70 5.63
CA VAL A 209 17.53 -0.47 5.65
C VAL A 209 18.40 0.78 5.75
N ARG A 210 17.86 1.94 5.33
CA ARG A 210 18.45 3.25 5.62
C ARG A 210 18.46 3.53 7.12
N ASP A 211 19.23 4.53 7.54
CA ASP A 211 19.43 4.82 8.96
C ASP A 211 18.13 5.24 9.67
N GLY A 212 17.28 6.02 9.00
CA GLY A 212 15.99 6.48 9.55
C GLY A 212 15.02 5.34 9.90
N ASP A 213 15.10 4.21 9.19
CA ASP A 213 14.17 3.10 9.42
C ASP A 213 14.70 2.05 10.42
N LYS A 214 15.89 2.25 11.00
CA LYS A 214 16.52 1.23 11.87
C LYS A 214 15.68 0.89 13.09
N ALA A 215 15.03 1.87 13.70
CA ALA A 215 14.16 1.63 14.86
C ALA A 215 12.97 0.72 14.48
N ARG A 216 12.31 1.03 13.36
CA ARG A 216 11.22 0.21 12.79
C ARG A 216 11.70 -1.18 12.39
N ALA A 217 12.91 -1.28 11.83
CA ALA A 217 13.52 -2.56 11.47
C ALA A 217 13.79 -3.46 12.68
N VAL A 218 14.04 -2.90 13.88
CA VAL A 218 14.18 -3.70 15.12
C VAL A 218 12.83 -4.33 15.49
N GLU A 219 11.75 -3.56 15.49
CA GLU A 219 10.40 -4.06 15.76
C GLU A 219 10.00 -5.14 14.75
N LEU A 220 10.21 -4.86 13.46
CA LEU A 220 9.93 -5.79 12.38
C LEU A 220 10.75 -7.10 12.50
N ALA A 221 12.02 -7.02 12.89
CA ALA A 221 12.84 -8.20 13.14
C ALA A 221 12.31 -9.04 14.32
N ARG A 222 11.75 -8.40 15.35
CA ARG A 222 11.14 -9.09 16.50
C ARG A 222 9.88 -9.86 16.08
N GLU A 223 9.03 -9.24 15.28
CA GLU A 223 7.83 -9.92 14.76
C GLU A 223 8.19 -11.11 13.87
N LEU A 224 9.12 -10.93 12.94
CA LEU A 224 9.63 -12.01 12.09
C LEU A 224 10.24 -13.15 12.91
N HIS A 225 11.02 -12.84 13.95
CA HIS A 225 11.58 -13.84 14.84
C HIS A 225 10.50 -14.61 15.59
N THR A 226 9.45 -13.92 16.04
CA THR A 226 8.27 -14.53 16.68
C THR A 226 7.53 -15.46 15.72
N LEU A 227 7.47 -15.13 14.43
CA LEU A 227 6.96 -15.99 13.36
C LEU A 227 7.89 -17.15 12.99
N GLY A 228 9.07 -17.26 13.61
CA GLY A 228 10.03 -18.36 13.41
C GLY A 228 11.04 -18.14 12.28
N PHE A 229 11.09 -16.95 11.67
CA PHE A 229 12.12 -16.64 10.67
C PHE A 229 13.48 -16.42 11.32
N GLN A 230 14.52 -16.73 10.55
CA GLN A 230 15.88 -16.34 10.89
C GLN A 230 16.22 -15.01 10.23
N ILE A 231 16.83 -14.10 10.97
CA ILE A 231 17.14 -12.77 10.47
C ILE A 231 18.58 -12.71 9.96
N VAL A 232 18.75 -12.21 8.75
CA VAL A 232 20.05 -11.88 8.16
C VAL A 232 20.05 -10.38 7.89
N ALA A 233 21.07 -9.63 8.29
CA ALA A 233 21.08 -8.18 8.09
C ALA A 233 22.46 -7.61 7.76
N THR A 234 22.50 -6.49 7.03
CA THR A 234 23.78 -5.80 6.79
C THR A 234 24.34 -5.20 8.07
N ARG A 235 25.66 -5.07 8.19
CA ARG A 235 26.37 -4.68 9.43
C ARG A 235 25.68 -3.59 10.26
N GLY A 236 25.29 -2.47 9.65
CA GLY A 236 24.63 -1.36 10.36
C GLY A 236 23.22 -1.70 10.85
N THR A 237 22.44 -2.43 10.07
CA THR A 237 21.11 -2.92 10.47
C THR A 237 21.22 -4.04 11.51
N ALA A 238 22.16 -4.97 11.33
CA ALA A 238 22.43 -6.05 12.28
C ALA A 238 22.82 -5.51 13.66
N ALA A 239 23.68 -4.48 13.72
CA ALA A 239 24.05 -3.85 14.98
C ALA A 239 22.84 -3.27 15.73
N ALA A 240 21.91 -2.63 15.02
CA ALA A 240 20.68 -2.11 15.61
C ALA A 240 19.78 -3.23 16.13
N ILE A 241 19.60 -4.30 15.35
CA ILE A 241 18.78 -5.47 15.74
C ILE A 241 19.40 -6.21 16.93
N THR A 242 20.72 -6.40 16.95
CA THR A 242 21.44 -7.00 18.09
C THR A 242 21.28 -6.17 19.37
N ALA A 243 21.28 -4.84 19.26
CA ALA A 243 21.05 -3.97 20.42
C ALA A 243 19.63 -4.08 21.00
N GLY A 244 18.68 -4.62 20.24
CA GLY A 244 17.33 -4.97 20.70
C GLY A 244 17.16 -6.42 21.16
N ASP A 245 18.26 -7.13 21.41
CA ASP A 245 18.32 -8.53 21.88
C ASP A 245 17.66 -9.57 20.93
N ILE A 246 17.60 -9.29 19.63
CA ILE A 246 17.03 -10.20 18.63
C ILE A 246 18.15 -10.96 17.91
N PRO A 247 18.08 -12.30 17.78
CA PRO A 247 19.05 -13.08 17.02
C PRO A 247 19.12 -12.64 15.55
N VAL A 248 20.32 -12.24 15.11
CA VAL A 248 20.57 -11.80 13.73
C VAL A 248 21.95 -12.23 13.25
N ARG A 249 22.02 -12.73 12.02
CA ARG A 249 23.28 -13.03 11.33
C ARG A 249 23.68 -11.84 10.46
N ALA A 250 24.87 -11.29 10.71
CA ALA A 250 25.42 -10.25 9.84
C ALA A 250 25.77 -10.80 8.44
N VAL A 251 25.51 -10.01 7.39
CA VAL A 251 25.90 -10.30 6.00
C VAL A 251 26.58 -9.10 5.34
N ASN A 252 27.51 -9.37 4.44
CA ASN A 252 28.20 -8.35 3.67
C ASN A 252 27.32 -7.80 2.54
N LYS A 253 27.44 -6.49 2.28
CA LYS A 253 27.08 -5.92 0.97
C LYS A 253 28.10 -6.39 -0.06
N VAL A 254 27.79 -6.30 -1.36
CA VAL A 254 28.73 -6.74 -2.43
C VAL A 254 30.11 -6.07 -2.31
N LYS A 255 30.14 -4.78 -1.93
CA LYS A 255 31.39 -4.02 -1.73
C LYS A 255 32.20 -4.42 -0.49
N ASP A 256 31.60 -5.15 0.45
CA ASP A 256 32.19 -5.47 1.76
C ASP A 256 32.87 -6.85 1.80
N GLY A 257 32.81 -7.64 0.72
CA GLY A 257 33.45 -8.95 0.62
C GLY A 257 32.48 -10.13 0.52
N ARG A 258 32.99 -11.36 0.59
CA ARG A 258 32.21 -12.61 0.43
C ARG A 258 32.15 -13.46 1.71
N PRO A 259 31.08 -14.26 1.92
CA PRO A 259 29.83 -14.27 1.14
C PRO A 259 29.01 -12.99 1.36
N HIS A 260 28.35 -12.50 0.31
CA HIS A 260 27.46 -11.33 0.37
C HIS A 260 26.00 -11.69 0.04
N ILE A 261 25.07 -10.75 0.22
CA ILE A 261 23.61 -10.94 0.00
C ILE A 261 23.30 -11.60 -1.34
N VAL A 262 23.96 -11.18 -2.43
CA VAL A 262 23.73 -11.76 -3.77
C VAL A 262 24.17 -13.23 -3.87
N ASP A 263 25.21 -13.64 -3.14
CA ASP A 263 25.65 -15.04 -3.12
C ASP A 263 24.62 -15.89 -2.40
N MET A 264 24.11 -15.39 -1.27
CA MET A 264 23.08 -16.04 -0.47
C MET A 264 21.75 -16.15 -1.22
N LEU A 265 21.33 -15.11 -1.95
CA LEU A 265 20.15 -15.18 -2.82
C LEU A 265 20.30 -16.26 -3.89
N LYS A 266 21.45 -16.30 -4.57
CA LYS A 266 21.74 -17.32 -5.60
C LYS A 266 21.87 -18.73 -5.02
N GLY A 267 22.32 -18.83 -3.76
CA GLY A 267 22.41 -20.10 -3.02
C GLY A 267 21.08 -20.60 -2.48
N GLY A 268 20.00 -19.81 -2.56
CA GLY A 268 18.71 -20.15 -1.97
C GLY A 268 18.66 -19.97 -0.45
N ASP A 269 19.64 -19.28 0.14
CA ASP A 269 19.72 -19.05 1.59
C ASP A 269 18.79 -17.93 2.07
N ILE A 270 18.12 -17.18 1.18
CA ILE A 270 17.23 -16.06 1.53
C ILE A 270 15.88 -16.25 0.83
N GLN A 271 14.80 -16.15 1.60
CA GLN A 271 13.43 -16.34 1.12
C GLN A 271 12.62 -15.04 1.00
N LEU A 272 13.08 -13.96 1.65
CA LEU A 272 12.45 -12.63 1.61
C LEU A 272 13.51 -11.55 1.81
N VAL A 273 13.37 -10.42 1.11
CA VAL A 273 14.28 -9.28 1.25
C VAL A 273 13.51 -8.00 1.58
N PHE A 274 13.88 -7.36 2.68
CA PHE A 274 13.43 -6.02 3.04
C PHE A 274 14.58 -5.04 2.83
N THR A 275 14.42 -4.13 1.87
CA THR A 275 15.50 -3.26 1.40
C THR A 275 15.05 -1.81 1.20
N THR A 276 15.21 -0.96 2.22
CA THR A 276 15.00 0.50 2.07
C THR A 276 16.32 1.21 1.82
N VAL A 277 16.28 2.31 1.08
CA VAL A 277 17.46 3.05 0.63
C VAL A 277 17.19 4.55 0.71
N ASP A 278 18.22 5.33 1.01
CA ASP A 278 18.11 6.78 0.89
C ASP A 278 17.84 7.18 -0.56
N GLU A 279 17.11 8.26 -0.77
CA GLU A 279 16.73 8.77 -2.11
C GLU A 279 17.92 9.33 -2.92
N THR A 280 19.14 9.20 -2.40
CA THR A 280 20.35 9.59 -3.12
C THR A 280 20.64 8.61 -4.26
N ARG A 281 20.97 9.15 -5.44
CA ARG A 281 21.32 8.34 -6.62
C ARG A 281 22.39 7.28 -6.33
N THR A 282 23.36 7.62 -5.49
CA THR A 282 24.45 6.71 -5.09
C THR A 282 23.93 5.55 -4.25
N ALA A 283 23.10 5.79 -3.23
CA ALA A 283 22.54 4.73 -2.39
C ALA A 283 21.62 3.79 -3.18
N ILE A 284 20.82 4.35 -4.11
CA ILE A 284 19.96 3.58 -5.02
C ILE A 284 20.81 2.69 -5.94
N ALA A 285 21.86 3.23 -6.54
CA ALA A 285 22.76 2.48 -7.42
C ALA A 285 23.52 1.37 -6.66
N ASP A 286 24.01 1.67 -5.46
CA ASP A 286 24.74 0.74 -4.60
C ASP A 286 23.89 -0.46 -4.16
N SER A 287 22.56 -0.32 -4.12
CA SER A 287 21.63 -1.37 -3.67
C SER A 287 20.95 -2.12 -4.82
N ARG A 288 21.07 -1.63 -6.05
CA ARG A 288 20.45 -2.19 -7.26
C ARG A 288 20.69 -3.68 -7.45
N HIS A 289 21.91 -4.14 -7.16
CA HIS A 289 22.28 -5.53 -7.33
C HIS A 289 21.46 -6.48 -6.43
N ILE A 290 21.00 -6.02 -5.26
CA ILE A 290 20.17 -6.81 -4.35
C ILE A 290 18.79 -7.03 -4.98
N ARG A 291 18.15 -5.94 -5.45
CA ARG A 291 16.82 -5.99 -6.08
C ARG A 291 16.83 -6.82 -7.36
N GLN A 292 17.84 -6.62 -8.21
CA GLN A 292 17.99 -7.43 -9.43
C GLN A 292 18.23 -8.90 -9.12
N ALA A 293 19.05 -9.23 -8.12
CA ALA A 293 19.26 -10.61 -7.70
C ALA A 293 17.98 -11.24 -7.12
N ALA A 294 17.26 -10.53 -6.27
CA ALA A 294 15.99 -10.99 -5.70
C ALA A 294 14.97 -11.29 -6.80
N LEU A 295 14.77 -10.35 -7.73
CA LEU A 295 13.90 -10.55 -8.88
C LEU A 295 14.33 -11.75 -9.75
N ALA A 296 15.63 -11.89 -10.04
CA ALA A 296 16.15 -12.98 -10.85
C ALA A 296 15.97 -14.36 -10.18
N GLN A 297 16.10 -14.42 -8.85
CA GLN A 297 15.89 -15.65 -8.07
C GLN A 297 14.42 -15.87 -7.66
N ARG A 298 13.50 -15.00 -8.09
CA ARG A 298 12.08 -15.02 -7.71
C ARG A 298 11.87 -14.99 -6.19
N VAL A 299 12.75 -14.27 -5.49
CA VAL A 299 12.61 -13.97 -4.07
C VAL A 299 11.83 -12.68 -3.94
N THR A 300 10.71 -12.73 -3.21
CA THR A 300 9.90 -11.53 -2.92
C THR A 300 10.74 -10.51 -2.16
N TYR A 301 10.56 -9.24 -2.51
CA TYR A 301 11.26 -8.15 -1.83
C TYR A 301 10.39 -6.90 -1.74
N TYR A 302 10.65 -6.09 -0.72
CA TYR A 302 9.97 -4.81 -0.47
C TYR A 302 11.00 -3.69 -0.36
N THR A 303 10.63 -2.51 -0.88
CA THR A 303 11.53 -1.35 -0.97
C THR A 303 11.13 -0.15 -0.12
N SER A 304 10.00 -0.23 0.57
CA SER A 304 9.50 0.76 1.53
C SER A 304 9.35 0.11 2.90
N MET A 305 9.52 0.89 3.98
CA MET A 305 9.38 0.33 5.33
C MET A 305 7.93 -0.07 5.62
N ALA A 306 6.96 0.76 5.24
CA ALA A 306 5.55 0.45 5.39
C ALA A 306 5.13 -0.80 4.59
N GLY A 307 5.69 -1.01 3.39
CA GLY A 307 5.48 -2.25 2.64
C GLY A 307 6.06 -3.48 3.34
N CYS A 308 7.21 -3.34 4.02
CA CYS A 308 7.78 -4.41 4.83
C CYS A 308 6.86 -4.77 6.02
N GLU A 309 6.34 -3.77 6.74
CA GLU A 309 5.42 -3.96 7.86
C GLU A 309 4.10 -4.59 7.42
N ALA A 310 3.49 -4.09 6.35
CA ALA A 310 2.28 -4.67 5.77
C ALA A 310 2.49 -6.13 5.28
N ALA A 311 3.67 -6.44 4.75
CA ALA A 311 4.03 -7.82 4.38
C ALA A 311 4.11 -8.73 5.61
N VAL A 312 4.70 -8.26 6.72
CA VAL A 312 4.76 -9.02 7.98
C VAL A 312 3.37 -9.23 8.55
N GLU A 313 2.52 -8.19 8.55
CA GLU A 313 1.12 -8.32 8.96
C GLU A 313 0.37 -9.34 8.10
N GLY A 314 0.61 -9.35 6.78
CA GLY A 314 0.08 -10.38 5.89
C GLY A 314 0.59 -11.80 6.21
N MET A 315 1.85 -11.96 6.62
CA MET A 315 2.41 -13.26 7.00
C MET A 315 1.76 -13.84 8.27
N LYS A 316 1.29 -13.00 9.19
CA LYS A 316 0.56 -13.44 10.39
C LYS A 316 -0.78 -14.13 10.07
N HIS A 317 -1.30 -14.01 8.85
CA HIS A 317 -2.62 -14.51 8.43
C HIS A 317 -2.58 -15.54 7.29
N GLN A 318 -1.40 -16.10 7.00
CA GLN A 318 -1.21 -17.07 5.92
C GLN A 318 -2.05 -18.35 6.08
N ALA A 319 -2.37 -18.75 7.32
CA ALA A 319 -3.14 -19.97 7.60
C ALA A 319 -4.67 -19.76 7.49
N ASP A 320 -5.15 -18.51 7.49
CA ASP A 320 -6.56 -18.17 7.72
C ASP A 320 -7.30 -17.73 6.45
N LEU A 321 -6.82 -18.15 5.27
CA LEU A 321 -7.35 -17.66 3.99
C LEU A 321 -8.71 -18.27 3.65
N VAL A 322 -9.76 -17.44 3.70
CA VAL A 322 -11.12 -17.83 3.28
C VAL A 322 -11.45 -17.24 1.91
N VAL A 323 -11.96 -18.06 0.99
CA VAL A 323 -12.45 -17.57 -0.31
C VAL A 323 -13.90 -17.13 -0.17
N THR A 324 -14.17 -15.86 -0.47
CA THR A 324 -15.52 -15.29 -0.40
C THR A 324 -15.93 -14.73 -1.76
N PRO A 325 -17.05 -15.18 -2.35
CA PRO A 325 -17.58 -14.59 -3.57
C PRO A 325 -17.94 -13.11 -3.38
N LEU A 326 -17.71 -12.29 -4.40
CA LEU A 326 -18.03 -10.87 -4.37
C LEU A 326 -19.52 -10.60 -4.06
N GLN A 327 -20.41 -11.50 -4.52
CA GLN A 327 -21.84 -11.41 -4.26
C GLN A 327 -22.16 -11.52 -2.76
N THR A 328 -21.43 -12.38 -2.05
CA THR A 328 -21.57 -12.54 -0.59
C THR A 328 -21.08 -11.29 0.12
N LEU A 329 -19.90 -10.76 -0.24
CA LEU A 329 -19.40 -9.50 0.33
C LEU A 329 -20.40 -8.36 0.13
N HIS A 330 -20.94 -8.20 -1.08
CA HIS A 330 -21.92 -7.14 -1.34
C HIS A 330 -23.29 -7.38 -0.66
N ALA A 331 -23.61 -8.61 -0.25
CA ALA A 331 -24.82 -8.88 0.51
C ALA A 331 -24.73 -8.30 1.93
N GLU A 332 -23.53 -8.23 2.49
CA GLU A 332 -23.25 -7.69 3.84
C GLU A 332 -23.31 -6.15 3.92
N LEU A 333 -23.43 -5.46 2.78
CA LEU A 333 -23.51 -4.01 2.69
C LEU A 333 -24.94 -3.45 2.79
N ASN A 334 -25.95 -4.32 2.96
CA ASN A 334 -27.38 -3.96 2.95
C ASN A 334 -28.00 -4.10 4.35
#